data_AF-A0A2V6HXK1-F1
#
_entry.id   AF-A0A2V6HXK1-F1
#
_cell.length_a   1.000
_cell.length_b   1.000
_cell.length_c   1.000
_cell.angle_alpha   90.00
_cell.angle_beta   90.00
_cell.angle_gamma   90.00
#
_symmetry.space_group_name_H-M   'P 1'
#
loop_
_entity.id
_entity.type
_entity.pdbx_description
1 polymer ?
#
loop_
_entity_poly.entity_id
_entity_poly.type
_entity_poly.pdbx_seq_one_letter_code
_entity_poly.pdbx_strand_id
1 'polypeptide(L)'
;MDQPRVDPDQELVKRTQAGDAAAFDELVVKYTPRLYGLVYNMTSNHEDTNDLLQDIFAKAYKAIRGFRGKSSFYTWVHSIAVNMTLNFLKKRSRRF
;
A
#
# COMPACT_ATOMS: atom_id res chain seq x y z
N MET A 1 -31.15 5.62 5.38
CA MET A 1 -30.08 6.49 5.87
C MET A 1 -28.78 5.93 5.33
N ASP A 2 -28.18 6.57 4.32
CA ASP A 2 -26.87 6.19 3.81
C ASP A 2 -25.84 6.74 4.81
N GLN A 3 -25.42 5.90 5.77
CA GLN A 3 -24.34 6.27 6.68
C GLN A 3 -23.08 6.39 5.82
N PRO A 4 -22.43 7.58 5.73
CA PRO A 4 -21.18 7.66 5.00
C PRO A 4 -20.23 6.66 5.66
N ARG A 5 -19.75 5.68 4.90
CA ARG A 5 -18.76 4.71 5.37
C ARG A 5 -17.47 5.49 5.64
N VAL A 6 -17.33 5.98 6.86
CA VAL A 6 -16.11 6.62 7.34
C VAL A 6 -15.02 5.58 7.21
N ASP A 7 -14.00 5.90 6.41
CA ASP A 7 -12.84 5.05 6.29
C ASP A 7 -12.15 4.99 7.66
N PRO A 8 -11.92 3.80 8.24
CA PRO A 8 -11.38 3.69 9.60
C PRO A 8 -9.94 4.19 9.72
N ASP A 9 -9.26 4.42 8.59
CA ASP A 9 -7.90 4.94 8.51
C ASP A 9 -7.87 6.43 8.18
N GLN A 10 -9.03 7.08 8.01
CA GLN A 10 -9.11 8.47 7.60
C GLN A 10 -8.32 9.40 8.54
N GLU A 11 -8.31 9.12 9.84
CA GLU A 11 -7.56 9.91 10.81
C GLU A 11 -6.04 9.72 10.66
N LEU A 12 -5.57 8.46 10.55
CA LEU A 12 -4.16 8.15 10.32
C LEU A 12 -3.66 8.76 9.00
N VAL A 13 -4.49 8.71 7.96
CA VAL A 13 -4.23 9.34 6.68
C VAL A 13 -4.07 10.85 6.83
N LYS A 14 -5.00 11.53 7.52
CA LYS A 14 -4.93 12.98 7.74
C LYS A 14 -3.67 13.38 8.52
N ARG A 15 -3.36 12.68 9.60
CA ARG A 15 -2.13 12.89 10.38
C ARG A 15 -0.89 12.72 9.52
N THR A 16 -0.83 11.66 8.72
CA THR A 16 0.28 11.43 7.78
C THR A 16 0.39 12.57 6.75
N GLN A 17 -0.74 13.03 6.21
CA GLN A 17 -0.77 14.16 5.27
C GLN A 17 -0.25 15.47 5.91
N ALA A 18 -0.49 15.64 7.21
CA ALA A 18 0.05 16.75 8.01
C ALA A 18 1.55 16.59 8.38
N GLY A 19 2.18 15.47 8.02
CA GLY A 19 3.60 15.22 8.26
C GLY A 19 3.91 14.33 9.47
N ASP A 20 2.90 13.74 10.10
CA ASP A 20 3.09 12.78 11.19
C ASP A 20 3.53 11.41 10.62
N ALA A 21 4.83 11.15 10.68
CA ALA A 21 5.41 9.89 10.21
C ALA A 21 4.93 8.68 11.05
N ALA A 22 4.70 8.87 12.36
CA ALA A 22 4.26 7.79 13.23
C ALA A 22 2.85 7.30 12.85
N ALA A 23 1.98 8.20 12.40
CA ALA A 23 0.67 7.81 11.87
C ALA A 23 0.77 6.93 10.62
N PHE A 24 1.83 7.09 9.82
CA PHE A 24 2.08 6.21 8.68
C PHE A 24 2.64 4.85 9.11
N ASP A 25 3.51 4.80 10.12
CA ASP A 25 3.98 3.53 10.70
C ASP A 25 2.82 2.67 11.19
N GLU A 26 1.80 3.28 11.81
CA GLU A 26 0.57 2.58 12.20
C GLU A 26 -0.13 1.94 10.98
N LEU A 27 -0.21 2.65 9.85
CA LEU A 27 -0.76 2.12 8.60
C LEU A 27 0.11 0.99 8.04
N VAL A 28 1.43 1.13 8.08
CA VAL A 28 2.37 0.11 7.60
C VAL A 28 2.18 -1.19 8.39
N VAL A 29 2.22 -1.12 9.72
CA VAL A 29 2.04 -2.29 10.59
C VAL A 29 0.69 -2.96 10.33
N LYS A 30 -0.39 -2.16 10.24
CA LYS A 30 -1.75 -2.65 9.99
C LYS A 30 -1.88 -3.40 8.65
N TYR A 31 -1.23 -2.90 7.60
CA TYR A 31 -1.43 -3.41 6.23
C TYR A 31 -0.37 -4.39 5.75
N THR A 32 0.76 -4.49 6.45
CA THR A 32 1.85 -5.42 6.10
C THR A 32 1.36 -6.86 5.92
N PRO A 33 0.64 -7.51 6.86
CA PRO A 33 0.26 -8.92 6.70
C PRO A 33 -0.60 -9.20 5.46
N ARG A 34 -1.52 -8.28 5.13
CA ARG A 34 -2.41 -8.43 3.98
C ARG A 34 -1.69 -8.19 2.66
N LEU A 35 -0.90 -7.12 2.57
CA LEU A 35 -0.12 -6.83 1.37
C LEU A 35 0.98 -7.86 1.15
N TYR A 36 1.56 -8.40 2.23
CA TYR A 36 2.50 -9.51 2.15
C TYR A 36 1.85 -10.72 1.48
N GLY A 37 0.69 -11.16 1.97
CA GLY A 37 -0.03 -12.28 1.37
C GLY A 37 -0.35 -12.03 -0.11
N LEU A 38 -0.79 -10.83 -0.47
CA LEU A 38 -1.06 -10.45 -1.86
C LEU A 38 0.19 -10.55 -2.75
N VAL A 39 1.28 -9.90 -2.36
CA VAL A 39 2.51 -9.83 -3.15
C VAL A 39 3.19 -11.20 -3.20
N TYR A 40 3.18 -11.96 -2.11
CA TYR A 40 3.73 -13.30 -2.06
C TYR A 40 2.97 -14.25 -3.00
N ASN A 41 1.64 -14.21 -3.02
CA ASN A 41 0.86 -15.04 -3.95
C ASN A 41 1.16 -14.76 -5.43
N MET A 42 1.67 -13.56 -5.75
CA MET A 42 2.04 -13.18 -7.12
C MET A 42 3.50 -13.49 -7.46
N THR A 43 4.41 -13.41 -6.47
CA THR A 43 5.86 -13.55 -6.70
C THR A 43 6.40 -14.93 -6.35
N SER A 44 5.72 -15.65 -5.45
CA SER A 44 6.16 -16.92 -4.84
C SER A 44 7.61 -16.88 -4.32
N ASN A 45 8.08 -15.70 -3.89
CA ASN A 45 9.43 -15.49 -3.38
C ASN A 45 9.39 -14.49 -2.21
N HIS A 46 9.93 -14.91 -1.06
CA HIS A 46 9.92 -14.12 0.17
C HIS A 46 10.81 -12.87 0.11
N GLU A 47 11.99 -12.96 -0.52
CA GLU A 47 12.90 -11.83 -0.67
C GLU A 47 12.30 -10.77 -1.60
N ASP A 48 11.80 -11.18 -2.77
CA ASP A 48 11.10 -10.30 -3.71
C ASP A 48 9.87 -9.65 -3.06
N THR A 49 9.14 -10.40 -2.23
CA THR A 49 7.98 -9.89 -1.49
C THR A 49 8.37 -8.79 -0.51
N ASN A 50 9.42 -9.01 0.28
CA ASN A 50 9.89 -8.05 1.26
C ASN A 50 10.40 -6.76 0.60
N ASP A 51 11.17 -6.90 -0.48
CA ASP A 51 11.71 -5.76 -1.25
C ASP A 51 10.55 -4.93 -1.85
N LEU A 52 9.60 -5.60 -2.50
CA LEU A 52 8.43 -4.93 -3.06
C LEU A 52 7.57 -4.23 -2.01
N LEU A 53 7.37 -4.83 -0.83
CA LEU A 53 6.60 -4.20 0.23
C LEU A 53 7.21 -2.88 0.69
N GLN A 54 8.54 -2.85 0.88
CA GLN A 54 9.23 -1.61 1.25
C GLN A 54 9.01 -0.54 0.18
N ASP A 55 9.17 -0.90 -1.08
CA ASP A 55 8.97 -0.02 -2.23
C ASP A 55 7.52 0.48 -2.35
N ILE A 56 6.54 -0.40 -2.10
CA ILE A 56 5.11 -0.08 -2.09
C ILE A 56 4.79 0.93 -0.99
N PHE A 57 5.26 0.70 0.23
CA PHE A 57 5.02 1.63 1.34
C PHE A 57 5.76 2.95 1.15
N ALA A 58 6.99 2.94 0.63
CA ALA A 58 7.73 4.16 0.28
C ALA A 58 6.98 4.98 -0.79
N LYS A 59 6.41 4.31 -1.80
CA LYS A 59 5.59 4.97 -2.82
C LYS A 59 4.28 5.50 -2.24
N ALA A 60 3.62 4.72 -1.38
CA ALA A 60 2.39 5.15 -0.71
C ALA A 60 2.64 6.37 0.17
N TYR A 61 3.71 6.40 0.98
CA TYR A 61 4.07 7.55 1.81
C TYR A 61 4.26 8.83 0.98
N LYS A 62 4.98 8.73 -0.14
CA LYS A 62 5.20 9.88 -1.04
C LYS A 62 3.89 10.36 -1.70
N ALA A 63 2.99 9.43 -2.01
CA ALA A 63 1.73 9.73 -2.72
C ALA A 63 0.56 10.10 -1.80
N ILE A 64 0.65 9.82 -0.49
CA ILE A 64 -0.48 9.97 0.44
C ILE A 64 -0.98 11.42 0.56
N ARG A 65 -0.11 12.42 0.36
CA ARG A 65 -0.51 13.84 0.29
C ARG A 65 -1.54 14.13 -0.81
N GLY A 66 -1.52 13.36 -1.90
CA GLY A 66 -2.48 13.49 -2.99
C GLY A 66 -3.73 12.62 -2.85
N PHE A 67 -3.82 11.78 -1.81
CA PHE A 67 -4.95 10.89 -1.61
C PHE A 67 -6.20 11.67 -1.16
N ARG A 68 -7.26 11.60 -1.96
CA ARG A 68 -8.50 12.39 -1.78
C ARG A 68 -9.63 11.64 -1.06
N GLY A 69 -9.39 10.44 -0.56
CA GLY A 69 -10.42 9.64 0.13
C GLY A 69 -11.61 9.21 -0.76
N LYS A 70 -11.41 9.11 -2.09
CA LYS A 70 -12.44 8.61 -3.02
C LYS A 70 -12.71 7.10 -2.89
N SER A 71 -11.84 6.38 -2.19
CA SER A 71 -11.93 4.96 -1.85
C SER A 71 -11.34 4.77 -0.46
N SER A 72 -11.43 3.56 0.09
CA SER A 72 -10.72 3.25 1.33
C SER A 72 -9.20 3.38 1.15
N PHE A 73 -8.46 3.68 2.22
CA PHE A 73 -7.00 3.69 2.16
C PHE A 73 -6.46 2.32 1.73
N TYR A 74 -7.06 1.24 2.25
CA TYR A 74 -6.70 -0.13 1.87
C TYR A 74 -6.86 -0.37 0.37
N THR A 75 -7.99 0.00 -0.23
CA THR A 75 -8.22 -0.15 -1.67
C THR A 75 -7.17 0.61 -2.48
N TRP A 76 -6.81 1.81 -2.04
CA TRP A 76 -5.82 2.63 -2.73
C TRP A 76 -4.41 2.04 -2.66
N VAL A 77 -3.94 1.62 -1.48
CA VAL A 77 -2.62 0.99 -1.32
C VAL A 77 -2.57 -0.38 -2.00
N HIS A 78 -3.68 -1.13 -2.01
CA HIS A 78 -3.81 -2.38 -2.74
C HIS A 78 -3.58 -2.17 -4.25
N SER A 79 -4.17 -1.14 -4.86
CA SER A 79 -3.90 -0.82 -6.28
C SER A 79 -2.44 -0.47 -6.55
N ILE A 80 -1.77 0.22 -5.62
CA ILE A 80 -0.32 0.48 -5.72
C ILE A 80 0.45 -0.85 -5.70
N ALA A 81 0.14 -1.72 -4.75
CA ALA A 81 0.79 -3.02 -4.59
C ALA A 81 0.64 -3.90 -5.84
N VAL A 82 -0.58 -4.04 -6.37
CA VAL A 82 -0.84 -4.81 -7.60
C VAL A 82 -0.04 -4.25 -8.78
N ASN A 83 -0.11 -2.94 -9.00
CA ASN A 83 0.59 -2.31 -10.14
C ASN A 83 2.11 -2.47 -10.05
N MET A 84 2.69 -2.35 -8.85
CA MET A 84 4.12 -2.52 -8.65
C MET A 84 4.55 -3.97 -8.85
N THR A 85 3.79 -4.92 -8.30
CA THR A 85 4.09 -6.35 -8.42
C THR A 85 3.96 -6.83 -9.86
N LEU A 86 2.93 -6.42 -10.60
CA LEU A 86 2.79 -6.73 -12.03
C LEU A 86 3.95 -6.18 -12.85
N ASN A 87 4.39 -4.95 -12.57
CA ASN A 87 5.55 -4.35 -13.24
C ASN A 87 6.84 -5.10 -12.93
N PHE A 88 7.02 -5.54 -11.69
CA PHE A 88 8.15 -6.37 -11.28
C PHE A 88 8.19 -7.70 -12.05
N LEU A 89 7.07 -8.43 -12.07
CA LEU A 89 6.96 -9.70 -12.79
C LEU A 89 7.22 -9.54 -14.30
N LYS A 90 6.69 -8.46 -14.89
CA LYS A 90 6.94 -8.14 -16.31
C LYS A 90 8.42 -7.87 -16.59
N LYS A 91 9.13 -7.19 -15.69
CA LYS A 91 10.58 -6.97 -15.81
C LYS A 91 11.37 -8.27 -15.63
N ARG A 92 10.97 -9.12 -14.69
CA ARG A 92 11.59 -10.42 -14.42
C ARG A 92 11.46 -11.35 -15.63
N SER A 93 10.27 -11.45 -16.22
CA SER A 93 10.03 -12.26 -17.43
C SER A 93 10.80 -11.81 -18.67
N ARG A 94 11.26 -10.55 -18.75
CA ARG A 94 12.08 -10.04 -19.88
C ARG A 94 13.58 -10.29 -19.72
N ARG A 95 14.02 -10.74 -18.54
CA ARG A 95 15.42 -11.10 -18.26
C ARG A 95 15.71 -12.58 -18.50
N PHE A 96 14.66 -13.37 -18.78
CA PHE A 96 14.72 -14.75 -19.25
C PHE A 96 14.33 -14.79 -20.72
#